data_AF-A0A537XBF0-F1
#
_entry.id   AF-A0A537XBF0-F1
#
_cell.length_a   1.000
_cell.length_b   1.000
_cell.length_c   1.000
_cell.angle_alpha   90.00
_cell.angle_beta   90.00
_cell.angle_gamma   90.00
#
_symmetry.space_group_name_H-M   'P 1'
#
loop_
_entity.id
_entity.type
_entity.pdbx_description
1 polymer ?
#
loop_
_entity_poly.entity_id
_entity_poly.type
_entity_poly.pdbx_seq_one_letter_code
_entity_poly.pdbx_strand_id
1 'polypeptide(L)'
;MDERVLRSRGRGPRRATGAAVLLIAALASAAPAAPAAPVTFSGRIVSGSGRYAGASGAVTVVVRSSVRRNPRGLPARFAIVLDVRCRRRGRARRAAAGARSSSALCLRGKLRGSAEQTGSRLPDVGLHYAIAAHGRVKPLGAVAARGSASGTGFIDRARMGMALRLSNRLGSVSLEAHSDLVSGFSSPF
;
A
#
# COMPACT_ATOMS: atom_id res chain seq x y z
N MET A 1 19.95 41.88 56.62
CA MET A 1 20.81 43.07 56.43
C MET A 1 21.40 42.97 55.04
N ASP A 2 20.84 43.66 54.06
CA ASP A 2 21.50 44.82 53.45
C ASP A 2 20.49 45.53 52.54
N GLU A 3 20.22 46.78 52.88
CA GLU A 3 19.53 47.75 52.04
C GLU A 3 20.46 48.17 50.90
N ARG A 4 19.93 48.35 49.69
CA ARG A 4 20.27 49.54 48.91
C ARG A 4 19.26 49.80 47.81
N VAL A 5 18.44 50.78 48.13
CA VAL A 5 17.68 51.69 47.27
C VAL A 5 18.66 52.46 46.37
N LEU A 6 18.31 52.70 45.09
CA LEU A 6 18.25 54.03 44.45
C LEU A 6 18.18 53.96 42.91
N ARG A 7 17.03 54.43 42.40
CA ARG A 7 16.83 55.39 41.28
C ARG A 7 17.55 55.11 39.94
N SER A 8 16.78 55.10 38.86
CA SER A 8 16.41 56.37 38.19
C SER A 8 15.36 56.15 37.09
N ARG A 9 14.51 57.16 36.96
CA ARG A 9 13.46 57.31 35.97
C ARG A 9 14.07 57.75 34.64
N GLY A 10 13.66 57.11 33.56
CA GLY A 10 13.93 57.55 32.18
C GLY A 10 12.80 57.13 31.25
N ARG A 11 11.61 57.72 31.39
CA ARG A 11 10.52 57.62 30.40
C ARG A 11 10.79 58.62 29.28
N GLY A 12 11.32 58.16 28.16
CA GLY A 12 11.30 58.89 26.89
C GLY A 12 10.13 58.41 26.01
N PRO A 13 9.33 59.30 25.41
CA PRO A 13 8.28 58.92 24.47
C PRO A 13 8.91 58.56 23.12
N ARG A 14 9.20 57.27 22.90
CA ARG A 14 9.57 56.79 21.56
C ARG A 14 8.31 56.58 20.74
N ARG A 15 8.16 57.49 19.78
CA ARG A 15 7.25 57.51 18.62
C ARG A 15 6.76 56.11 18.25
N ALA A 16 5.46 55.90 18.36
CA ALA A 16 4.77 54.75 17.81
C ALA A 16 4.75 54.87 16.27
N THR A 17 5.80 54.39 15.62
CA THR A 17 5.78 54.16 14.17
C THR A 17 4.84 52.98 13.94
N GLY A 18 3.60 53.28 13.56
CA GLY A 18 2.61 52.29 13.15
C GLY A 18 3.11 51.55 11.93
N ALA A 19 3.75 50.40 12.15
CA ALA A 19 3.99 49.42 11.11
C ALA A 19 2.65 48.75 10.80
N ALA A 20 1.99 49.18 9.73
CA ALA A 20 0.89 48.45 9.13
C ALA A 20 1.44 47.10 8.64
N VAL A 21 1.36 46.08 9.49
CA VAL A 21 1.63 44.70 9.10
C VAL A 21 0.49 44.28 8.19
N LEU A 22 0.72 44.43 6.89
CA LEU A 22 -0.17 43.92 5.84
C LEU A 22 -0.09 42.39 5.90
N LEU A 23 -0.99 41.78 6.69
CA LEU A 23 -1.11 40.34 6.81
C LEU A 23 -1.74 39.80 5.52
N ILE A 24 -0.92 39.61 4.49
CA ILE A 24 -1.33 38.91 3.27
C ILE A 24 -1.52 37.44 3.66
N ALA A 25 -2.74 37.09 4.08
CA ALA A 25 -3.14 35.71 4.24
C ALA A 25 -3.23 35.07 2.85
N ALA A 26 -2.09 34.57 2.35
CA ALA A 26 -2.06 33.73 1.18
C ALA A 26 -2.82 32.45 1.52
N LEU A 27 -4.10 32.41 1.16
CA LEU A 27 -4.89 31.19 1.09
C LEU A 27 -4.25 30.33 -0.01
N ALA A 28 -3.21 29.59 0.35
CA ALA A 28 -2.69 28.53 -0.48
C ALA A 28 -3.80 27.48 -0.59
N SER A 29 -4.61 27.60 -1.63
CA SER A 29 -5.57 26.56 -2.01
C SER A 29 -4.75 25.32 -2.34
N ALA A 30 -4.63 24.41 -1.38
CA ALA A 30 -4.01 23.11 -1.60
C ALA A 30 -4.88 22.39 -2.63
N ALA A 31 -4.43 22.38 -3.89
CA ALA A 31 -5.07 21.61 -4.94
C ALA A 31 -5.18 20.15 -4.46
N PRO A 32 -6.34 19.50 -4.65
CA PRO A 32 -6.51 18.11 -4.24
C PRO A 32 -5.42 17.28 -4.93
N ALA A 33 -4.64 16.54 -4.14
CA ALA A 33 -3.61 15.66 -4.68
C ALA A 33 -4.27 14.67 -5.67
N ALA A 34 -3.71 14.58 -6.87
CA ALA A 34 -4.18 13.62 -7.87
C ALA A 34 -4.17 12.19 -7.29
N PRO A 35 -5.15 11.34 -7.64
CA PRO A 35 -5.14 9.95 -7.19
C PRO A 35 -3.89 9.24 -7.72
N ALA A 36 -3.31 8.37 -6.89
CA ALA A 36 -2.17 7.56 -7.29
C ALA A 36 -2.55 6.65 -8.47
N ALA A 37 -1.62 6.47 -9.42
CA ALA A 37 -1.81 5.56 -10.54
C ALA A 37 -1.96 4.11 -10.02
N PRO A 38 -2.84 3.28 -10.62
CA PRO A 38 -2.95 1.88 -10.24
C PRO A 38 -1.64 1.11 -10.44
N VAL A 39 -1.27 0.29 -9.46
CA VAL A 39 -0.10 -0.59 -9.55
C VAL A 39 -0.54 -2.00 -9.95
N THR A 40 0.12 -2.58 -10.94
CA THR A 40 -0.19 -3.94 -11.42
C THR A 40 0.89 -4.92 -10.97
N PHE A 41 0.47 -6.05 -10.41
CA PHE A 41 1.32 -7.18 -10.03
C PHE A 41 0.94 -8.40 -10.87
N SER A 42 1.93 -9.08 -11.42
CA SER A 42 1.78 -10.35 -12.13
C SER A 42 2.45 -11.47 -11.35
N GLY A 43 1.76 -12.60 -11.21
CA GLY A 43 2.16 -13.64 -10.28
C GLY A 43 1.53 -14.99 -10.53
N ARG A 44 1.57 -15.83 -9.50
CA ARG A 44 1.01 -17.19 -9.52
C ARG A 44 0.39 -17.57 -8.18
N ILE A 45 -0.46 -18.59 -8.24
CA ILE A 45 -0.85 -19.38 -7.06
C ILE A 45 0.33 -20.28 -6.70
N VAL A 46 0.80 -20.18 -5.47
CA VAL A 46 1.93 -20.98 -4.97
C VAL A 46 1.49 -22.18 -4.16
N SER A 47 0.36 -22.07 -3.47
CA SER A 47 -0.22 -23.18 -2.73
C SER A 47 -1.72 -22.99 -2.51
N GLY A 48 -2.40 -24.09 -2.24
CA GLY A 48 -3.77 -24.08 -1.78
C GLY A 48 -4.01 -25.17 -0.73
N SER A 49 -5.08 -25.01 0.04
CA SER A 49 -5.48 -25.94 1.10
C SER A 49 -6.97 -26.26 1.02
N GLY A 50 -7.41 -27.31 1.73
CA GLY A 50 -8.79 -27.77 1.71
C GLY A 50 -9.23 -28.14 0.30
N ARG A 51 -10.37 -27.59 -0.15
CA ARG A 51 -10.89 -27.80 -1.52
C ARG A 51 -9.96 -27.30 -2.62
N TYR A 52 -8.98 -26.45 -2.31
CA TYR A 52 -8.03 -25.89 -3.27
C TYR A 52 -6.64 -26.53 -3.18
N ALA A 53 -6.49 -27.66 -2.48
CA ALA A 53 -5.21 -28.38 -2.42
C ALA A 53 -4.70 -28.71 -3.82
N GLY A 54 -3.43 -28.42 -4.08
CA GLY A 54 -2.80 -28.62 -5.39
C GLY A 54 -3.24 -27.64 -6.49
N ALA A 55 -4.04 -26.62 -6.16
CA ALA A 55 -4.41 -25.58 -7.12
C ALA A 55 -3.17 -24.80 -7.59
N SER A 56 -3.11 -24.53 -8.88
CA SER A 56 -2.07 -23.71 -9.50
C SER A 56 -2.68 -22.76 -10.52
N GLY A 57 -2.01 -21.67 -10.86
CA GLY A 57 -2.55 -20.71 -11.82
C GLY A 57 -1.75 -19.43 -11.88
N ALA A 58 -1.89 -18.68 -12.96
CA ALA A 58 -1.28 -17.36 -13.09
C ALA A 58 -2.30 -16.28 -12.76
N VAL A 59 -1.87 -15.27 -12.00
CA VAL A 59 -2.72 -14.19 -11.48
C VAL A 59 -2.17 -12.82 -11.84
N THR A 60 -3.07 -11.88 -12.02
CA THR A 60 -2.75 -10.44 -12.06
C THR A 60 -3.54 -9.76 -10.97
N VAL A 61 -2.89 -8.97 -10.14
CA VAL A 61 -3.50 -8.19 -9.06
C VAL A 61 -3.30 -6.71 -9.39
N VAL A 62 -4.39 -5.98 -9.58
CA VAL A 62 -4.35 -4.52 -9.75
C VAL A 62 -4.73 -3.88 -8.43
N VAL A 63 -3.84 -3.07 -7.90
CA VAL A 63 -4.01 -2.31 -6.65
C VAL A 63 -4.38 -0.89 -7.01
N ARG A 64 -5.46 -0.40 -6.41
CA ARG A 64 -5.83 1.01 -6.43
C ARG A 64 -5.87 1.50 -5.00
N SER A 65 -5.04 2.46 -4.65
CA SER A 65 -5.05 3.12 -3.35
C SER A 65 -5.79 4.45 -3.45
N SER A 66 -6.50 4.80 -2.38
CA SER A 66 -6.84 6.20 -2.11
C SER A 66 -6.10 6.60 -0.85
N VAL A 67 -5.14 7.52 -0.98
CA VAL A 67 -4.38 8.04 0.15
C VAL A 67 -5.32 8.89 0.99
N ARG A 68 -5.59 8.45 2.22
CA ARG A 68 -6.10 9.35 3.26
C ARG A 68 -4.90 9.77 4.08
N ARG A 69 -4.42 11.00 3.89
CA ARG A 69 -3.39 11.56 4.76
C ARG A 69 -3.90 11.49 6.20
N ASN A 70 -3.14 10.82 7.06
CA ASN A 70 -3.43 10.85 8.49
C ASN A 70 -2.86 12.14 9.06
N PRO A 71 -3.68 13.09 9.54
CA PRO A 71 -3.19 14.36 10.07
C PRO A 71 -2.34 14.19 11.34
N ARG A 72 -2.39 13.02 12.00
CA ARG A 72 -1.69 12.75 13.26
C ARG A 72 -0.31 12.09 13.10
N GLY A 73 0.20 11.95 11.88
CA GLY A 73 1.53 11.34 11.63
C GLY A 73 1.65 9.84 11.94
N LEU A 74 0.54 9.18 12.31
CA LEU A 74 0.42 7.74 12.50
C LEU A 74 0.71 6.96 11.19
N PRO A 75 1.06 5.66 11.26
CA PRO A 75 1.32 4.85 10.07
C PRO A 75 0.19 5.00 9.05
N ALA A 76 0.59 5.27 7.81
CA ALA A 76 -0.35 5.56 6.76
C ALA A 76 -1.20 4.31 6.49
N ARG A 77 -2.52 4.45 6.68
CA ARG A 77 -3.52 3.44 6.32
C ARG A 77 -4.16 3.84 5.00
N PHE A 78 -4.04 2.97 4.01
CA PHE A 78 -4.55 3.21 2.66
C PHE A 78 -5.77 2.35 2.45
N ALA A 79 -6.88 2.93 1.97
CA ALA A 79 -7.97 2.09 1.46
C ALA A 79 -7.54 1.54 0.11
N ILE A 80 -7.65 0.23 -0.08
CA ILE A 80 -7.22 -0.46 -1.29
C ILE A 80 -8.38 -1.21 -1.94
N VAL A 81 -8.36 -1.24 -3.28
CA VAL A 81 -9.16 -2.15 -4.09
C VAL A 81 -8.21 -3.09 -4.84
N LEU A 82 -8.38 -4.40 -4.65
CA LEU A 82 -7.62 -5.43 -5.35
C LEU A 82 -8.52 -6.06 -6.42
N ASP A 83 -8.16 -5.92 -7.69
CA ASP A 83 -8.78 -6.66 -8.80
C ASP A 83 -7.89 -7.85 -9.14
N VAL A 84 -8.38 -9.05 -8.82
CA VAL A 84 -7.68 -10.31 -9.12
C VAL A 84 -8.17 -10.83 -10.45
N ARG A 85 -7.26 -11.12 -11.37
CA ARG A 85 -7.56 -11.62 -12.71
C ARG A 85 -6.73 -12.86 -13.03
N CYS A 86 -7.34 -13.73 -13.80
CA CYS A 86 -6.72 -14.92 -14.32
C CYS A 86 -5.93 -14.57 -15.58
N ARG A 87 -4.67 -15.00 -15.63
CA ARG A 87 -3.87 -14.92 -16.85
C ARG A 87 -4.02 -16.25 -17.57
N ARG A 88 -4.74 -16.24 -18.71
CA ARG A 88 -4.82 -17.43 -19.57
C ARG A 88 -3.40 -17.82 -19.97
N ARG A 89 -2.93 -19.00 -19.55
CA ARG A 89 -1.71 -19.56 -20.13
C ARG A 89 -2.05 -19.88 -21.58
N GLY A 90 -1.40 -19.20 -22.53
CA GLY A 90 -1.51 -19.54 -23.94
C GLY A 90 -1.20 -21.03 -24.09
N ARG A 91 -2.19 -21.81 -24.55
CA ARG A 91 -2.17 -23.27 -24.83
C ARG A 91 -0.90 -24.00 -24.37
N ALA A 92 -0.64 -24.03 -23.06
CA ALA A 92 0.53 -24.72 -22.53
C ALA A 92 0.17 -26.20 -22.44
N ARG A 93 0.65 -26.92 -23.45
CA ARG A 93 0.67 -28.37 -23.67
C ARG A 93 0.12 -29.23 -22.52
N ARG A 94 -0.91 -30.02 -22.86
CA ARG A 94 -1.18 -31.33 -22.26
C ARG A 94 0.14 -32.09 -22.16
N ALA A 95 0.77 -32.16 -21.00
CA ALA A 95 1.97 -32.95 -20.81
C ALA A 95 1.91 -33.61 -19.43
N ALA A 96 2.19 -34.92 -19.46
CA ALA A 96 2.25 -35.88 -18.36
C ALA A 96 0.91 -36.30 -17.74
N ALA A 97 0.27 -37.27 -18.41
CA ALA A 97 -0.67 -38.20 -17.77
C ALA A 97 0.05 -38.93 -16.63
N GLY A 98 -0.29 -38.60 -15.37
CA GLY A 98 0.27 -39.28 -14.20
C GLY A 98 0.36 -38.42 -12.94
N ALA A 99 0.47 -37.09 -13.07
CA ALA A 99 0.38 -36.20 -11.92
C ALA A 99 -1.10 -35.99 -11.55
N ARG A 100 -1.48 -36.29 -10.30
CA ARG A 100 -2.80 -35.93 -9.71
C ARG A 100 -3.13 -34.51 -10.15
N SER A 101 -4.15 -34.38 -11.01
CA SER A 101 -4.41 -33.20 -11.82
C SER A 101 -4.41 -31.93 -10.96
N SER A 102 -3.34 -31.14 -11.05
CA SER A 102 -3.34 -29.80 -10.49
C SER A 102 -4.38 -29.00 -11.28
N SER A 103 -5.56 -28.80 -10.67
CA SER A 103 -6.62 -28.06 -11.34
C SER A 103 -6.17 -26.60 -11.48
N ALA A 104 -5.99 -26.18 -12.73
CA ALA A 104 -5.64 -24.80 -13.03
C ALA A 104 -6.76 -23.88 -12.54
N LEU A 105 -6.48 -23.10 -11.50
CA LEU A 105 -7.44 -22.25 -10.82
C LEU A 105 -7.38 -20.84 -11.40
N CYS A 106 -8.50 -20.41 -11.97
CA CYS A 106 -8.65 -19.13 -12.65
C CYS A 106 -9.37 -18.14 -11.72
N LEU A 107 -8.60 -17.26 -11.06
CA LEU A 107 -9.15 -16.32 -10.09
C LEU A 107 -9.71 -15.07 -10.77
N ARG A 108 -10.93 -14.66 -10.40
CA ARG A 108 -11.51 -13.38 -10.82
C ARG A 108 -12.33 -12.73 -9.72
N GLY A 109 -11.98 -11.53 -9.28
CA GLY A 109 -12.71 -10.91 -8.19
C GLY A 109 -12.27 -9.51 -7.81
N LYS A 110 -12.99 -8.93 -6.85
CA LYS A 110 -12.67 -7.64 -6.24
C LYS A 110 -12.64 -7.78 -4.73
N LEU A 111 -11.60 -7.21 -4.11
CA LEU A 111 -11.46 -7.10 -2.67
C LEU A 111 -11.35 -5.63 -2.29
N ARG A 112 -11.85 -5.28 -1.11
CA ARG A 112 -11.73 -3.96 -0.49
C ARG A 112 -11.10 -4.14 0.89
N GLY A 113 -10.19 -3.24 1.25
CA GLY A 113 -9.47 -3.38 2.50
C GLY A 113 -8.55 -2.23 2.80
N SER A 114 -7.57 -2.50 3.64
CA SER A 114 -6.51 -1.57 4.00
C SER A 114 -5.11 -2.14 3.81
N ALA A 115 -4.17 -1.26 3.51
CA ALA A 115 -2.75 -1.51 3.69
C ALA A 115 -2.22 -0.60 4.80
N GLU A 116 -1.37 -1.14 5.67
CA GLU A 116 -0.72 -0.42 6.76
C GLU A 116 0.78 -0.59 6.64
N GLN A 117 1.52 0.53 6.63
CA GLN A 117 2.98 0.47 6.58
C GLN A 117 3.53 -0.17 7.85
N THR A 118 4.34 -1.21 7.69
CA THR A 118 5.00 -1.95 8.77
C THR A 118 6.51 -1.75 8.68
N GLY A 119 7.19 -1.62 9.82
CA GLY A 119 8.65 -1.52 9.88
C GLY A 119 9.19 -0.10 9.99
N SER A 120 10.50 0.00 10.27
CA SER A 120 11.21 1.26 10.41
C SER A 120 11.38 1.96 9.06
N ARG A 121 11.33 3.30 9.07
CA ARG A 121 11.55 4.16 7.90
C ARG A 121 13.03 4.25 7.53
N LEU A 122 13.73 3.13 7.50
CA LEU A 122 15.09 3.11 6.97
C LEU A 122 14.98 3.36 5.45
N PRO A 123 15.54 4.45 4.93
CA PRO A 123 15.32 4.87 3.55
C PRO A 123 15.83 3.85 2.53
N ASP A 124 16.78 2.99 2.94
CA ASP A 124 17.52 2.13 2.02
C ASP A 124 16.82 0.79 1.71
N VAL A 125 15.95 0.31 2.61
CA VAL A 125 15.37 -1.05 2.53
C VAL A 125 14.01 -1.12 1.84
N GLY A 126 13.46 0.01 1.41
CA GLY A 126 12.12 0.09 0.85
C GLY A 126 11.01 -0.01 1.91
N LEU A 127 9.78 0.31 1.51
CA LEU A 127 8.63 0.33 2.41
C LEU A 127 7.94 -1.05 2.45
N HIS A 128 7.61 -1.55 3.64
CA HIS A 128 6.82 -2.76 3.80
C HIS A 128 5.42 -2.43 4.27
N TYR A 129 4.44 -3.21 3.81
CA TYR A 129 3.04 -3.02 4.14
C TYR A 129 2.39 -4.34 4.50
N ALA A 130 1.59 -4.34 5.57
CA ALA A 130 0.63 -5.38 5.88
C ALA A 130 -0.71 -5.09 5.20
N ILE A 131 -1.29 -6.10 4.57
CA ILE A 131 -2.54 -6.00 3.81
C ILE A 131 -3.62 -6.82 4.52
N ALA A 132 -4.81 -6.23 4.66
CA ALA A 132 -6.02 -6.91 5.09
C ALA A 132 -7.22 -6.46 4.23
N ALA A 133 -7.89 -7.40 3.57
CA ALA A 133 -9.03 -7.09 2.69
C ALA A 133 -10.10 -8.19 2.73
N HIS A 134 -11.29 -7.87 2.23
CA HIS A 134 -12.40 -8.81 2.08
C HIS A 134 -13.12 -8.57 0.76
N GLY A 135 -13.81 -9.57 0.24
CA GLY A 135 -14.62 -9.41 -0.97
C GLY A 135 -15.03 -10.73 -1.58
N ARG A 136 -15.19 -10.73 -2.91
CA ARG A 136 -15.61 -11.92 -3.67
C ARG A 136 -14.63 -12.22 -4.78
N VAL A 137 -14.15 -13.47 -4.83
CA VAL A 137 -13.23 -13.98 -5.86
C VAL A 137 -13.79 -15.30 -6.37
N LYS A 138 -14.14 -15.39 -7.66
CA LYS A 138 -14.49 -16.65 -8.30
C LYS A 138 -13.21 -17.50 -8.51
N PRO A 139 -13.27 -18.83 -8.33
CA PRO A 139 -14.43 -19.61 -7.86
C PRO A 139 -14.56 -19.72 -6.32
N LEU A 140 -13.72 -19.02 -5.55
CA LEU A 140 -13.68 -19.13 -4.08
C LEU A 140 -14.95 -18.59 -3.38
N GLY A 141 -15.71 -17.69 -4.02
CA GLY A 141 -16.85 -17.03 -3.38
C GLY A 141 -16.41 -15.88 -2.49
N ALA A 142 -17.02 -15.74 -1.30
CA ALA A 142 -16.62 -14.74 -0.31
C ALA A 142 -15.29 -15.13 0.35
N VAL A 143 -14.35 -14.20 0.43
CA VAL A 143 -13.00 -14.44 0.95
C VAL A 143 -12.52 -13.30 1.85
N ALA A 144 -11.67 -13.65 2.81
CA ALA A 144 -10.76 -12.72 3.47
C ALA A 144 -9.38 -12.84 2.82
N ALA A 145 -8.67 -11.73 2.72
CA ALA A 145 -7.31 -11.66 2.19
C ALA A 145 -6.39 -11.04 3.23
N ARG A 146 -5.24 -11.69 3.46
CA ARG A 146 -4.17 -11.16 4.32
C ARG A 146 -2.82 -11.36 3.64
N GLY A 147 -1.88 -10.47 3.86
CA GLY A 147 -0.53 -10.64 3.33
C GLY A 147 0.30 -9.39 3.43
N SER A 148 1.26 -9.24 2.52
CA SER A 148 2.18 -8.12 2.51
C SER A 148 2.53 -7.66 1.10
N ALA A 149 2.96 -6.41 1.00
CA ALA A 149 3.64 -5.88 -0.17
C ALA A 149 4.90 -5.13 0.24
N SER A 150 5.91 -5.16 -0.62
CA SER A 150 7.17 -4.44 -0.44
C SER A 150 7.43 -3.52 -1.62
N GLY A 151 7.73 -2.26 -1.32
CA GLY A 151 8.24 -1.27 -2.26
C GLY A 151 9.71 -1.49 -2.60
N THR A 152 10.29 -0.55 -3.33
CA THR A 152 11.72 -0.53 -3.67
C THR A 152 12.46 0.48 -2.79
N GLY A 153 13.70 0.16 -2.40
CA GLY A 153 14.59 1.04 -1.64
C GLY A 153 15.48 1.91 -2.53
N PHE A 154 16.71 2.16 -2.08
CA PHE A 154 17.72 2.97 -2.78
C PHE A 154 18.38 2.19 -3.93
N ILE A 155 17.64 1.97 -5.01
CA ILE A 155 18.12 1.24 -6.20
C ILE A 155 17.56 1.89 -7.47
N ASP A 156 18.32 1.88 -8.57
CA ASP A 156 17.89 2.51 -9.83
C ASP A 156 16.56 1.94 -10.32
N ARG A 157 16.44 0.61 -10.36
CA ARG A 157 15.23 -0.11 -10.74
C ARG A 157 15.04 -1.39 -9.94
N ALA A 158 13.78 -1.68 -9.61
CA ALA A 158 13.42 -2.97 -9.03
C ALA A 158 11.95 -3.31 -9.24
N ARG A 159 11.57 -4.52 -8.83
CA ARG A 159 10.19 -4.97 -8.80
C ARG A 159 9.70 -4.91 -7.35
N MET A 160 8.52 -4.33 -7.15
CA MET A 160 7.78 -4.48 -5.91
C MET A 160 7.26 -5.92 -5.78
N GLY A 161 7.28 -6.46 -4.57
CA GLY A 161 6.80 -7.81 -4.26
C GLY A 161 5.44 -7.77 -3.56
N MET A 162 4.64 -8.83 -3.74
CA MET A 162 3.38 -9.03 -3.06
C MET A 162 3.16 -10.50 -2.74
N ALA A 163 2.80 -10.79 -1.49
CA ALA A 163 2.33 -12.09 -1.04
C ALA A 163 0.93 -11.92 -0.44
N LEU A 164 -0.05 -12.72 -0.90
CA LEU A 164 -1.42 -12.66 -0.42
C LEU A 164 -1.99 -14.06 -0.19
N ARG A 165 -2.64 -14.28 0.95
CA ARG A 165 -3.44 -15.47 1.24
C ARG A 165 -4.91 -15.10 1.20
N LEU A 166 -5.64 -15.71 0.27
CA LEU A 166 -7.10 -15.67 0.18
C LEU A 166 -7.67 -16.87 0.95
N SER A 167 -8.60 -16.67 1.88
CA SER A 167 -9.19 -17.75 2.67
C SER A 167 -10.71 -17.65 2.75
N ASN A 168 -11.35 -18.81 2.84
CA ASN A 168 -12.77 -18.96 3.16
C ASN A 168 -12.97 -20.26 3.96
N ARG A 169 -14.23 -20.62 4.23
CA ARG A 169 -14.57 -21.87 4.95
C ARG A 169 -14.15 -23.17 4.25
N LEU A 170 -13.85 -23.13 2.94
CA LEU A 170 -13.50 -24.31 2.14
C LEU A 170 -11.98 -24.51 2.02
N GLY A 171 -11.17 -23.54 2.43
CA GLY A 171 -9.72 -23.59 2.34
C GLY A 171 -9.08 -22.25 2.08
N SER A 172 -7.83 -22.27 1.63
CA SER A 172 -7.08 -21.06 1.29
C SER A 172 -6.26 -21.22 0.02
N VAL A 173 -5.90 -20.10 -0.59
CA VAL A 173 -5.03 -19.99 -1.77
C VAL A 173 -3.99 -18.90 -1.48
N SER A 174 -2.71 -19.26 -1.59
CA SER A 174 -1.59 -18.33 -1.44
C SER A 174 -1.09 -17.88 -2.81
N LEU A 175 -0.84 -16.58 -2.94
CA LEU A 175 -0.43 -15.89 -4.15
C LEU A 175 0.92 -15.21 -3.91
N GLU A 176 1.79 -15.28 -4.91
CA GLU A 176 3.00 -14.46 -5.00
C GLU A 176 2.99 -13.72 -6.32
N ALA A 177 3.24 -12.41 -6.31
CA ALA A 177 3.21 -11.57 -7.49
C ALA A 177 4.25 -10.44 -7.41
N HIS A 178 4.69 -9.98 -8.58
CA HIS A 178 5.65 -8.87 -8.73
C HIS A 178 5.13 -7.84 -9.70
N SER A 179 5.45 -6.57 -9.46
CA SER A 179 5.20 -5.51 -10.44
C SER A 179 6.18 -5.56 -11.60
N ASP A 180 5.95 -4.71 -12.61
CA ASP A 180 6.96 -4.38 -13.60
C ASP A 180 8.17 -3.68 -12.97
N LEU A 181 9.24 -3.50 -13.73
CA LEU A 181 10.38 -2.73 -13.25
C LEU A 181 9.95 -1.28 -13.06
N VAL A 182 10.10 -0.78 -11.84
CA VAL A 182 9.82 0.59 -11.44
C VAL A 182 11.10 1.24 -10.93
N SER A 183 11.15 2.57 -10.89
CA SER A 183 12.27 3.31 -10.31
C SER A 183 12.43 3.03 -8.82
N GLY A 184 13.59 3.39 -8.27
CA GLY A 184 13.80 3.47 -6.82
C GLY A 184 12.74 4.28 -6.09
N PHE A 185 12.60 4.03 -4.79
CA PHE A 185 11.63 4.69 -3.90
C PHE A 185 10.15 4.55 -4.31
N SER A 186 9.82 3.55 -5.12
CA SER A 186 8.43 3.33 -5.52
C SER A 186 7.63 2.65 -4.41
N SER A 187 6.46 3.22 -4.10
CA SER A 187 5.50 2.66 -3.15
C SER A 187 4.41 1.86 -3.88
N PRO A 188 4.00 0.68 -3.35
CA PRO A 188 2.87 -0.07 -3.88
C PRO A 188 1.49 0.58 -3.58
N PHE A 189 1.44 1.59 -2.71
CA PHE A 189 0.23 2.29 -2.27
C PHE A 189 0.40 3.81 -2.21
#